data_AF-A0A7Y3DCU1-F1
#
_entry.id   AF-A0A7Y3DCU1-F1
#
_cell.length_a   1.000
_cell.length_b   1.000
_cell.length_c   1.000
_cell.angle_alpha   90.00
_cell.angle_beta   90.00
_cell.angle_gamma   90.00
#
_symmetry.space_group_name_H-M   'P 1'
#
loop_
_entity.id
_entity.type
_entity.pdbx_description
1 polymer ?
#
loop_
_entity_poly.entity_id
_entity_poly.type
_entity_poly.pdbx_seq_one_letter_code
_entity_poly.pdbx_strand_id
1 'polypeptide(L)'
;MSGAAGEGWQPPQRPDWVLALEQAEAGPIAEEAALPLSLESLLGEAAARQGCAAATVSELAGLYGRPGFEAEPAIENLERLLAALEGEARLTRLGRSMTRRFLLRLLEVRLQLMGVLDADPGVVEEVIQAPLIVAGAPRTGTTILHTLLAADPRYRVPLGWELLRPVPSPGADAARAATDPRVALADRELVGPQTVVSGLLSIHAYGGSNPKECLSAMSFEFQSEEFTARYAVP
;
A
#
# COMPACT_ATOMS: atom_id res chain seq x y z
N MET A 1 -48.53 9.86 6.13
CA MET A 1 -47.57 10.96 5.86
C MET A 1 -46.42 10.35 5.08
N SER A 2 -46.37 10.62 3.78
CA SER A 2 -45.31 10.18 2.87
C SER A 2 -44.04 10.97 3.20
N GLY A 3 -43.08 10.31 3.85
CA GLY A 3 -41.75 10.88 4.05
C GLY A 3 -41.01 10.88 2.72
N ALA A 4 -40.65 12.07 2.22
CA ALA A 4 -39.79 12.19 1.06
C ALA A 4 -38.51 11.37 1.29
N ALA A 5 -38.27 10.39 0.42
CA ALA A 5 -36.97 9.75 0.31
C ALA A 5 -35.98 10.87 -0.01
N GLY A 6 -35.22 11.31 1.00
CA GLY A 6 -34.21 12.35 0.84
C GLY A 6 -33.27 11.94 -0.28
N GLU A 7 -33.00 12.85 -1.20
CA GLU A 7 -32.06 12.65 -2.29
C GLU A 7 -30.76 12.08 -1.70
N GLY A 8 -30.44 10.84 -2.08
CA GLY A 8 -29.19 10.21 -1.67
C GLY A 8 -28.02 11.09 -2.09
N TRP A 9 -26.92 11.03 -1.33
CA TRP A 9 -25.70 11.77 -1.67
C TRP A 9 -25.33 11.53 -3.13
N GLN A 10 -25.28 12.61 -3.91
CA GLN A 10 -24.84 12.57 -5.30
C GLN A 10 -23.38 12.98 -5.37
N PRO A 11 -22.51 12.19 -6.02
CA PRO A 11 -21.13 12.60 -6.21
C PRO A 11 -21.10 13.89 -7.05
N PRO A 12 -20.21 14.84 -6.73
CA PRO A 12 -20.05 16.04 -7.54
C PRO A 12 -19.64 15.66 -8.97
N GLN A 13 -19.91 16.55 -9.93
CA GLN A 13 -19.41 16.39 -11.29
C GLN A 13 -17.89 16.22 -11.25
N ARG A 14 -17.39 15.23 -12.00
CA ARG A 14 -15.94 15.00 -12.12
C ARG A 14 -15.28 16.23 -12.76
N PRO A 15 -14.10 16.66 -12.28
CA PRO A 15 -13.35 17.75 -12.90
C PRO A 15 -13.07 17.49 -14.39
N ASP A 16 -13.01 18.56 -15.19
CA ASP A 16 -12.79 18.47 -16.65
C ASP A 16 -11.50 17.71 -17.01
N TRP A 17 -10.45 17.85 -16.20
CA TRP A 17 -9.19 17.12 -16.43
C TRP A 17 -9.35 15.61 -16.29
N VAL A 18 -10.25 15.14 -15.41
CA VAL A 18 -10.55 13.70 -15.27
C VAL A 18 -11.29 13.23 -16.52
N LEU A 19 -12.29 13.98 -16.97
CA LEU A 19 -13.06 13.65 -18.18
C LEU A 19 -12.15 13.59 -19.41
N ALA A 20 -11.20 14.53 -19.53
CA ALA A 20 -10.22 14.55 -20.60
C ALA A 20 -9.31 13.29 -20.57
N LEU A 21 -8.85 12.85 -19.40
CA LEU A 21 -8.08 11.61 -19.27
C LEU A 21 -8.89 10.36 -19.62
N GLU A 22 -10.18 10.32 -19.24
CA GLU A 22 -11.09 9.23 -19.60
C GLU A 22 -11.38 9.16 -21.11
N GLN A 23 -11.32 10.28 -21.81
CA GLN A 23 -11.51 10.36 -23.26
C GLN A 23 -10.21 10.16 -24.07
N ALA A 24 -9.05 10.39 -23.48
CA ALA A 24 -7.75 10.34 -24.17
C ALA A 24 -7.42 8.93 -24.68
N GLU A 25 -7.51 8.66 -25.98
CA GLU A 25 -7.31 7.32 -26.53
C GLU A 25 -5.89 6.75 -26.32
N ALA A 26 -4.88 7.62 -26.14
CA ALA A 26 -3.48 7.24 -25.98
C ALA A 26 -2.71 8.17 -25.02
N GLY A 27 -1.57 7.68 -24.52
CA GLY A 27 -0.68 8.39 -23.61
C GLY A 27 -0.36 7.56 -22.35
N PRO A 28 0.66 7.95 -21.56
CA PRO A 28 1.24 7.06 -20.55
C PRO A 28 0.26 6.55 -19.49
N ILE A 29 -0.68 7.40 -19.05
CA ILE A 29 -1.71 7.01 -18.09
C ILE A 29 -2.73 6.04 -18.71
N ALA A 30 -3.13 6.29 -19.96
CA ALA A 30 -4.09 5.45 -20.66
C ALA A 30 -3.46 4.08 -21.01
N GLU A 31 -2.19 4.06 -21.42
CA GLU A 31 -1.42 2.84 -21.70
C GLU A 31 -1.25 1.99 -20.44
N GLU A 32 -0.82 2.58 -19.32
CA GLU A 32 -0.70 1.88 -18.03
C GLU A 32 -2.06 1.37 -17.56
N ALA A 33 -3.12 2.18 -17.69
CA ALA A 33 -4.47 1.79 -17.33
C ALA A 33 -5.02 0.68 -18.24
N ALA A 34 -4.53 0.53 -19.47
CA ALA A 34 -4.96 -0.55 -20.36
C ALA A 34 -4.34 -1.91 -19.96
N LEU A 35 -3.28 -1.92 -19.14
CA LEU A 35 -2.68 -3.17 -18.66
C LEU A 35 -3.64 -3.91 -17.71
N PRO A 36 -3.69 -5.26 -17.78
CA PRO A 36 -4.55 -6.05 -16.91
C PRO A 36 -4.08 -5.98 -15.46
N LEU A 37 -5.03 -5.84 -14.52
CA LEU A 37 -4.76 -6.10 -13.10
C LEU A 37 -4.94 -7.62 -12.86
N SER A 38 -4.08 -8.42 -13.50
CA SER A 38 -4.08 -9.88 -13.34
C SER A 38 -2.92 -10.34 -12.48
N LEU A 39 -3.09 -11.51 -11.86
CA LEU A 39 -2.05 -12.10 -11.02
C LEU A 39 -0.76 -12.31 -11.82
N GLU A 40 -0.83 -12.99 -12.96
CA GLU A 40 0.32 -13.26 -13.82
C GLU A 40 1.07 -11.98 -14.22
N SER A 41 0.36 -10.94 -14.64
CA SER A 41 0.98 -9.68 -15.06
C SER A 41 1.69 -8.98 -13.90
N LEU A 42 1.05 -8.88 -12.75
CA LEU A 42 1.60 -8.15 -11.60
C LEU A 42 2.73 -8.93 -10.92
N LEU A 43 2.58 -10.24 -10.72
CA LEU A 43 3.63 -11.08 -10.14
C LEU A 43 4.87 -11.11 -11.06
N GLY A 44 4.66 -11.29 -12.36
CA GLY A 44 5.73 -11.33 -13.34
C GLY A 44 6.46 -10.00 -13.46
N GLU A 45 5.74 -8.88 -13.52
CA GLU A 45 6.36 -7.57 -13.61
C GLU A 45 7.14 -7.20 -12.34
N ALA A 46 6.57 -7.40 -11.15
CA ALA A 46 7.27 -7.12 -9.90
C ALA A 46 8.51 -8.01 -9.74
N ALA A 47 8.43 -9.30 -10.11
CA ALA A 47 9.60 -10.19 -10.12
C ALA A 47 10.69 -9.69 -11.09
N ALA A 48 10.31 -9.30 -12.32
CA ALA A 48 11.25 -8.80 -13.32
C ALA A 48 11.95 -7.50 -12.86
N ARG A 49 11.22 -6.58 -12.23
CA ARG A 49 11.79 -5.34 -11.65
C ARG A 49 12.79 -5.62 -10.52
N GLN A 50 12.64 -6.73 -9.82
CA GLN A 50 13.55 -7.21 -8.79
C GLN A 50 14.67 -8.11 -9.33
N GLY A 51 14.78 -8.28 -10.66
CA GLY A 51 15.79 -9.12 -11.30
C GLY A 51 15.56 -10.62 -11.11
N CYS A 52 14.35 -11.03 -10.75
CA CYS A 52 13.95 -12.43 -10.65
C CYS A 52 13.34 -12.90 -11.96
N ALA A 53 13.52 -14.19 -12.27
CA ALA A 53 12.90 -14.85 -13.41
C ALA A 53 12.33 -16.20 -12.98
N ALA A 54 11.20 -16.59 -13.57
CA ALA A 54 10.58 -17.90 -13.39
C ALA A 54 9.93 -18.34 -14.71
N ALA A 55 9.82 -19.66 -14.93
CA ALA A 55 9.31 -20.21 -16.18
C ALA A 55 7.79 -20.42 -16.17
N THR A 56 7.17 -20.48 -14.99
CA THR A 56 5.72 -20.69 -14.82
C THR A 56 5.11 -19.75 -13.78
N VAL A 57 3.79 -19.55 -13.84
CA VAL A 57 3.05 -18.77 -12.82
C VAL A 57 3.17 -19.38 -11.43
N SER A 58 3.20 -20.71 -11.33
CA SER A 58 3.38 -21.42 -10.04
C SER A 58 4.75 -21.12 -9.42
N GLU A 59 5.81 -21.17 -10.24
CA GLU A 59 7.15 -20.77 -9.80
C GLU A 59 7.22 -19.29 -9.45
N LEU A 60 6.56 -18.41 -10.22
CA LEU A 60 6.44 -16.98 -9.89
C LEU A 60 5.81 -16.79 -8.51
N ALA A 61 4.66 -17.42 -8.24
CA ALA A 61 3.99 -17.35 -6.95
C ALA A 61 4.89 -17.85 -5.80
N GLY A 62 5.64 -18.93 -6.04
CA GLY A 62 6.61 -19.47 -5.08
C GLY A 62 7.71 -18.49 -4.68
N LEU A 63 8.07 -17.51 -5.52
CA LEU A 63 9.04 -16.47 -5.17
C LEU A 63 8.57 -15.61 -3.99
N TYR A 64 7.26 -15.46 -3.82
CA TYR A 64 6.61 -14.59 -2.83
C TYR A 64 6.36 -15.26 -1.48
N GLY A 65 6.98 -16.40 -1.19
CA GLY A 65 6.83 -17.08 0.11
C GLY A 65 8.10 -17.76 0.60
N ARG A 66 8.21 -17.88 1.92
CA ARG A 66 9.26 -18.61 2.64
C ARG A 66 8.64 -19.34 3.83
N PRO A 67 9.30 -20.35 4.43
CA PRO A 67 8.77 -21.02 5.62
C PRO A 67 8.36 -20.01 6.71
N GLY A 68 7.11 -20.09 7.16
CA GLY A 68 6.53 -19.15 8.15
C GLY A 68 5.90 -17.89 7.54
N PHE A 69 6.13 -17.65 6.25
CA PHE A 69 5.55 -16.56 5.44
C PHE A 69 5.12 -17.12 4.09
N GLU A 70 4.13 -18.01 4.11
CA GLU A 70 3.71 -18.75 2.92
C GLU A 70 3.19 -17.82 1.82
N ALA A 71 3.43 -18.19 0.55
CA ALA A 71 2.95 -17.41 -0.58
C ALA A 71 1.42 -17.53 -0.74
N GLU A 72 0.90 -18.75 -0.55
CA GLU A 72 -0.46 -19.12 -0.98
C GLU A 72 -1.57 -18.21 -0.39
N PRO A 73 -1.60 -17.90 0.92
CA PRO A 73 -2.63 -17.01 1.47
C PRO A 73 -2.55 -15.58 0.89
N ALA A 74 -1.34 -15.04 0.72
CA ALA A 74 -1.14 -13.70 0.16
C ALA A 74 -1.59 -13.63 -1.30
N ILE A 75 -1.29 -14.68 -2.08
CA ILE A 75 -1.69 -14.79 -3.48
C ILE A 75 -3.21 -14.92 -3.61
N GLU A 76 -3.86 -15.76 -2.78
CA GLU A 76 -5.32 -15.88 -2.75
C GLU A 76 -6.00 -14.54 -2.41
N ASN A 77 -5.48 -13.83 -1.41
CA ASN A 77 -5.98 -12.50 -1.03
C ASN A 77 -5.81 -11.50 -2.17
N LEU A 78 -4.66 -11.51 -2.86
CA LEU A 78 -4.43 -10.68 -4.02
C LEU A 78 -5.40 -11.01 -5.15
N GLU A 79 -5.62 -12.28 -5.49
CA GLU A 79 -6.58 -12.68 -6.52
C GLU A 79 -7.99 -12.15 -6.24
N ARG A 80 -8.47 -12.26 -5.00
CA ARG A 80 -9.75 -11.70 -4.57
C ARG A 80 -9.81 -10.19 -4.71
N LEU A 81 -8.76 -9.50 -4.27
CA LEU A 81 -8.64 -8.05 -4.41
C LEU A 81 -8.67 -7.64 -5.89
N LEU A 82 -7.92 -8.31 -6.76
CA LEU A 82 -7.89 -8.03 -8.20
C LEU A 82 -9.25 -8.21 -8.85
N ALA A 83 -9.96 -9.29 -8.51
CA ALA A 83 -11.33 -9.53 -8.99
C ALA A 83 -12.27 -8.38 -8.59
N ALA A 84 -12.21 -7.90 -7.34
CA ALA A 84 -13.03 -6.78 -6.89
C ALA A 84 -12.61 -5.44 -7.52
N LEU A 85 -11.31 -5.22 -7.73
CA LEU A 85 -10.80 -4.02 -8.41
C LEU A 85 -11.27 -3.93 -9.87
N GLU A 86 -11.29 -5.06 -10.57
CA GLU A 86 -11.75 -5.15 -11.96
C GLU A 86 -13.29 -5.10 -12.07
N GLY A 87 -13.99 -5.81 -11.19
CA GLY A 87 -15.45 -5.97 -11.27
C GLY A 87 -16.26 -4.86 -10.60
N GLU A 88 -15.74 -4.25 -9.53
CA GLU A 88 -16.59 -3.53 -8.56
C GLU A 88 -16.09 -2.12 -8.26
N ALA A 89 -14.77 -1.91 -8.22
CA ALA A 89 -14.16 -0.66 -7.76
C ALA A 89 -14.42 0.57 -8.65
N ARG A 90 -14.85 0.37 -9.91
CA ARG A 90 -15.14 1.43 -10.91
C ARG A 90 -14.00 2.46 -11.01
N LEU A 91 -12.76 1.96 -11.11
CA LEU A 91 -11.57 2.79 -11.20
C LEU A 91 -11.61 3.67 -12.46
N THR A 92 -11.20 4.94 -12.30
CA THR A 92 -10.83 5.80 -13.43
C THR A 92 -9.52 5.32 -14.04
N ARG A 93 -9.15 5.77 -15.23
CA ARG A 93 -7.84 5.45 -15.83
C ARG A 93 -6.68 5.89 -14.95
N LEU A 94 -6.75 7.10 -14.40
CA LEU A 94 -5.77 7.55 -13.41
C LEU A 94 -5.78 6.65 -12.16
N GLY A 95 -6.96 6.35 -11.63
CA GLY A 95 -7.11 5.48 -10.47
C GLY A 95 -6.48 4.11 -10.71
N ARG A 96 -6.72 3.52 -11.87
CA ARG A 96 -6.15 2.23 -12.28
C ARG A 96 -4.62 2.28 -12.42
N SER A 97 -4.07 3.32 -13.04
CA SER A 97 -2.63 3.54 -13.11
C SER A 97 -1.99 3.67 -11.72
N MET A 98 -2.62 4.44 -10.81
CA MET A 98 -2.18 4.57 -9.42
C MET A 98 -2.29 3.26 -8.63
N THR A 99 -3.38 2.52 -8.81
CA THR A 99 -3.61 1.19 -8.21
C THR A 99 -2.54 0.21 -8.65
N ARG A 100 -2.25 0.13 -9.96
CA ARG A 100 -1.20 -0.76 -10.49
C ARG A 100 0.16 -0.46 -9.86
N ARG A 101 0.56 0.81 -9.81
CA ARG A 101 1.81 1.23 -9.17
C ARG A 101 1.85 0.87 -7.68
N PHE A 102 0.74 1.02 -6.96
CA PHE A 102 0.63 0.66 -5.55
C PHE A 102 0.75 -0.86 -5.32
N LEU A 103 0.10 -1.67 -6.14
CA LEU A 103 0.16 -3.13 -6.06
C LEU A 103 1.56 -3.66 -6.42
N LEU A 104 2.18 -3.12 -7.48
CA LEU A 104 3.55 -3.48 -7.85
C LEU A 104 4.53 -3.18 -6.72
N ARG A 105 4.42 -2.02 -6.06
CA ARG A 105 5.24 -1.72 -4.88
C ARG A 105 5.05 -2.77 -3.76
N LEU A 106 3.81 -3.16 -3.46
CA LEU A 106 3.55 -4.18 -2.42
C LEU A 106 4.24 -5.50 -2.75
N LEU A 107 4.13 -5.94 -4.01
CA LEU A 107 4.77 -7.17 -4.51
C LEU A 107 6.31 -7.06 -4.49
N GLU A 108 6.86 -5.96 -4.98
CA GLU A 108 8.30 -5.69 -4.94
C GLU A 108 8.83 -5.75 -3.51
N VAL A 109 8.13 -5.13 -2.55
CA VAL A 109 8.52 -5.16 -1.13
C VAL A 109 8.38 -6.56 -0.54
N ARG A 110 7.31 -7.31 -0.88
CA ARG A 110 7.17 -8.70 -0.44
C ARG A 110 8.36 -9.54 -0.90
N LEU A 111 8.78 -9.44 -2.17
CA LEU A 111 9.97 -10.13 -2.68
C LEU A 111 11.24 -9.73 -1.93
N GLN A 112 11.40 -8.42 -1.66
CA GLN A 112 12.53 -7.92 -0.88
C GLN A 112 12.56 -8.50 0.53
N LEU A 113 11.40 -8.62 1.20
CA LEU A 113 11.28 -9.25 2.51
C LEU A 113 11.61 -10.74 2.47
N MET A 114 11.19 -11.46 1.42
CA MET A 114 11.59 -12.86 1.23
C MET A 114 13.10 -13.01 1.08
N GLY A 115 13.74 -12.08 0.35
CA GLY A 115 15.20 -12.01 0.25
C GLY A 115 15.91 -11.70 1.58
N VAL A 116 15.28 -10.93 2.47
CA VAL A 116 15.79 -10.71 3.85
C VAL A 116 15.71 -12.01 4.65
N LEU A 117 14.62 -12.76 4.57
CA LEU A 117 14.47 -14.05 5.24
C LEU A 117 15.48 -15.09 4.74
N ASP A 118 15.80 -15.09 3.43
CA ASP A 118 16.85 -15.95 2.88
C ASP A 118 18.23 -15.59 3.42
N ALA A 119 18.52 -14.29 3.54
CA ALA A 119 19.82 -13.79 3.97
C ALA A 119 20.03 -13.93 5.49
N ASP A 120 18.97 -13.78 6.27
CA ASP A 120 18.98 -13.89 7.73
C ASP A 120 17.70 -14.57 8.24
N PRO A 121 17.65 -15.92 8.22
CA PRO A 121 16.51 -16.66 8.76
C PRO A 121 16.29 -16.40 10.26
N GLY A 122 17.32 -15.96 10.99
CA GLY A 122 17.23 -15.71 12.43
C GLY A 122 16.40 -14.49 12.79
N VAL A 123 16.10 -13.60 11.84
CA VAL A 123 15.30 -12.38 12.07
C VAL A 123 13.90 -12.69 12.60
N VAL A 124 13.34 -13.86 12.29
CA VAL A 124 12.00 -14.28 12.74
C VAL A 124 11.99 -14.70 14.22
N GLU A 125 13.15 -14.96 14.80
CA GLU A 125 13.33 -15.34 16.20
C GLU A 125 13.48 -14.11 17.12
N GLU A 126 13.52 -12.89 16.56
CA GLU A 126 13.64 -11.66 17.33
C GLU A 126 12.41 -11.46 18.24
N VAL A 127 12.66 -11.29 19.53
CA VAL A 127 11.60 -11.15 20.54
C VAL A 127 11.27 -9.68 20.77
N ILE A 128 10.08 -9.26 20.31
CA ILE A 128 9.54 -7.93 20.61
C ILE A 128 8.97 -7.92 22.04
N GLN A 129 9.72 -7.35 22.97
CA GLN A 129 9.34 -7.30 24.39
C GLN A 129 8.35 -6.16 24.68
N ALA A 130 7.23 -6.50 25.33
CA ALA A 130 6.22 -5.56 25.82
C ALA A 130 5.75 -4.49 24.80
N PRO A 131 5.24 -4.90 23.61
CA PRO A 131 4.76 -3.95 22.62
C PRO A 131 3.52 -3.18 23.11
N LEU A 132 3.47 -1.88 22.81
CA LEU A 132 2.27 -1.07 22.99
C LEU A 132 1.49 -1.04 21.67
N ILE A 133 0.23 -1.47 21.73
CA ILE A 133 -0.66 -1.49 20.56
C ILE A 133 -1.80 -0.50 20.79
N VAL A 134 -1.89 0.51 19.93
CA VAL A 134 -3.03 1.43 19.89
C VAL A 134 -4.04 0.91 18.88
N ALA A 135 -5.24 0.57 19.34
CA ALA A 135 -6.33 0.09 18.50
C ALA A 135 -7.63 0.83 18.83
N GLY A 136 -8.46 1.04 17.81
CA GLY A 136 -9.74 1.72 17.93
C GLY A 136 -10.32 2.04 16.56
N ALA A 137 -11.61 2.34 16.51
CA ALA A 137 -12.25 2.72 15.25
C ALA A 137 -11.64 4.02 14.68
N PRO A 138 -11.70 4.24 13.35
CA PRO A 138 -11.29 5.50 12.75
C PRO A 138 -11.95 6.69 13.46
N ARG A 139 -11.19 7.78 13.63
CA ARG A 139 -11.66 9.05 14.22
C ARG A 139 -11.96 9.00 15.74
N THR A 140 -11.38 8.05 16.48
CA THR A 140 -11.48 7.96 17.96
C THR A 140 -10.29 8.55 18.71
N GLY A 141 -9.39 9.27 18.03
CA GLY A 141 -8.21 9.88 18.65
C GLY A 141 -6.98 8.98 18.72
N THR A 142 -7.01 7.80 18.10
CA THR A 142 -5.87 6.86 18.01
C THR A 142 -4.61 7.53 17.45
N THR A 143 -4.73 8.39 16.44
CA THR A 143 -3.60 9.14 15.88
C THR A 143 -2.92 10.03 16.91
N ILE A 144 -3.69 10.80 17.70
CA ILE A 144 -3.13 11.68 18.73
C ILE A 144 -2.42 10.86 19.81
N LEU A 145 -3.07 9.78 20.29
CA LEU A 145 -2.47 8.88 21.27
C LEU A 145 -1.17 8.26 20.74
N HIS A 146 -1.17 7.76 19.50
CA HIS A 146 0.00 7.18 18.87
C HIS A 146 1.14 8.20 18.75
N THR A 147 0.87 9.43 18.32
CA THR A 147 1.88 10.51 18.26
C THR A 147 2.42 10.90 19.63
N LEU A 148 1.58 10.92 20.67
CA LEU A 148 2.03 11.21 22.04
C LEU A 148 2.98 10.13 22.57
N LEU A 149 2.67 8.85 22.34
CA LEU A 149 3.54 7.73 22.71
C LEU A 149 4.86 7.76 21.92
N ALA A 150 4.79 8.11 20.62
CA ALA A 150 5.96 8.22 19.75
C ALA A 150 6.96 9.32 20.15
N ALA A 151 6.53 10.30 20.95
CA ALA A 151 7.39 11.39 21.39
C ALA A 151 8.40 10.97 22.49
N ASP A 152 8.17 9.83 23.15
CA ASP A 152 9.09 9.30 24.16
C ASP A 152 10.19 8.47 23.48
N PRO A 153 11.48 8.84 23.61
CA PRO A 153 12.60 8.18 22.92
C PRO A 153 12.84 6.74 23.38
N ARG A 154 12.19 6.28 24.45
CA ARG A 154 12.23 4.87 24.89
C ARG A 154 11.41 3.96 23.99
N TYR A 155 10.44 4.51 23.25
CA TYR A 155 9.63 3.74 22.32
C TYR A 155 10.10 3.95 20.88
N ARG A 156 9.94 2.89 20.10
CA ARG A 156 10.13 2.93 18.65
C ARG A 156 8.79 2.74 17.97
N VAL A 157 8.42 3.68 17.10
CA VAL A 157 7.23 3.57 16.25
C VAL A 157 7.66 3.50 14.79
N PRO A 158 7.04 2.65 13.96
CA PRO A 158 7.40 2.57 12.55
C PRO A 158 6.99 3.85 11.81
N LEU A 159 7.87 4.35 10.96
CA LEU A 159 7.62 5.54 10.14
C LEU A 159 7.00 5.16 8.79
N GLY A 160 6.38 6.13 8.12
CA GLY A 160 5.75 5.95 6.81
C GLY A 160 6.66 5.26 5.80
N TRP A 161 7.91 5.71 5.69
CA TRP A 161 8.86 5.13 4.75
C TRP A 161 9.24 3.69 5.09
N GLU A 162 9.24 3.32 6.37
CA GLU A 162 9.59 1.98 6.84
C GLU A 162 8.49 0.97 6.57
N LEU A 163 7.23 1.39 6.68
CA LEU A 163 6.08 0.54 6.32
C LEU A 163 5.73 0.58 4.83
N LEU A 164 6.40 1.41 4.03
CA LEU A 164 6.23 1.44 2.57
C LEU A 164 7.40 0.81 1.83
N ARG A 165 8.63 0.89 2.38
CA ARG A 165 9.91 0.43 1.80
C ARG A 165 10.90 0.00 2.90
N PRO A 166 10.63 -1.08 3.64
CA PRO A 166 11.47 -1.50 4.77
C PRO A 166 12.87 -1.96 4.39
N VAL A 167 13.07 -2.45 3.14
CA VAL A 167 14.33 -3.08 2.71
C VAL A 167 15.17 -2.12 1.83
N PRO A 168 16.50 -2.05 2.03
CA PRO A 168 17.28 -2.69 3.10
C PRO A 168 17.10 -2.01 4.46
N SER A 169 17.30 -2.72 5.58
CA SER A 169 17.27 -2.06 6.89
C SER A 169 18.34 -0.95 6.96
N PRO A 170 18.02 0.27 7.45
CA PRO A 170 19.05 1.29 7.69
C PRO A 170 20.00 0.91 8.84
N GLY A 171 19.67 -0.13 9.61
CA GLY A 171 20.34 -0.47 10.87
C GLY A 171 19.91 0.45 12.01
N ALA A 172 20.65 0.42 13.12
CA ALA A 172 20.35 1.24 14.31
C ALA A 172 20.85 2.70 14.22
N ASP A 173 21.50 3.08 13.12
CA ASP A 173 22.06 4.42 12.94
C ASP A 173 20.94 5.43 12.61
N ALA A 174 20.62 6.28 13.59
CA ALA A 174 19.60 7.31 13.47
C ALA A 174 19.95 8.38 12.42
N ALA A 175 21.24 8.73 12.24
CA ALA A 175 21.65 9.71 11.25
C ALA A 175 21.44 9.15 9.83
N ARG A 176 21.80 7.88 9.63
CA ARG A 176 21.55 7.17 8.37
C ARG A 176 20.05 7.06 8.06
N ALA A 177 19.23 6.73 9.05
CA ALA A 177 17.78 6.65 8.90
C ALA A 177 17.15 8.02 8.57
N ALA A 178 17.64 9.11 9.16
CA ALA A 178 17.13 10.45 8.93
C ALA A 178 17.38 10.97 7.50
N THR A 179 18.45 10.51 6.85
CA THR A 179 18.80 10.90 5.47
C THR A 179 18.48 9.81 4.44
N ASP A 180 17.69 8.79 4.80
CA ASP A 180 17.39 7.68 3.91
C ASP A 180 16.59 8.16 2.68
N PRO A 181 17.04 7.86 1.45
CA PRO A 181 16.36 8.33 0.24
C PRO A 181 14.91 7.81 0.11
N ARG A 182 14.58 6.71 0.81
CA ARG A 182 13.21 6.16 0.83
C ARG A 182 12.23 7.07 1.56
N VAL A 183 12.69 7.95 2.44
CA VAL A 183 11.85 8.98 3.08
C VAL A 183 11.16 9.83 2.01
N ALA A 184 11.93 10.38 1.07
CA ALA A 184 11.40 11.21 -0.01
C ALA A 184 10.51 10.42 -0.98
N LEU A 185 10.81 9.12 -1.21
CA LEU A 185 9.97 8.26 -2.04
C LEU A 185 8.62 7.99 -1.40
N ALA A 186 8.60 7.69 -0.10
CA ALA A 186 7.39 7.47 0.66
C ALA A 186 6.56 8.76 0.80
N ASP A 187 7.22 9.90 0.98
CA ASP A 187 6.56 11.20 1.06
C ASP A 187 5.79 11.51 -0.23
N ARG A 188 6.43 11.32 -1.40
CA ARG A 188 5.77 11.48 -2.71
C ARG A 188 4.58 10.54 -2.89
N GLU A 189 4.64 9.33 -2.35
CA GLU A 189 3.57 8.35 -2.46
C GLU A 189 2.39 8.66 -1.52
N LEU A 190 2.68 9.07 -0.28
CA LEU A 190 1.66 9.35 0.73
C LEU A 190 0.99 10.72 0.53
N VAL A 191 1.76 11.73 0.14
CA VAL A 191 1.29 13.11 -0.06
C VAL A 191 0.80 13.34 -1.48
N GLY A 192 1.37 12.64 -2.47
CA GLY A 192 1.06 12.78 -3.89
C GLY A 192 -0.43 12.77 -4.24
N PRO A 193 -1.28 11.91 -3.65
CA PRO A 193 -2.71 11.91 -3.90
C PRO A 193 -3.42 13.25 -3.64
N GLN A 194 -2.88 14.12 -2.77
CA GLN A 194 -3.39 15.49 -2.55
C GLN A 194 -3.42 16.33 -3.85
N THR A 195 -2.54 16.02 -4.81
CA THR A 195 -2.44 16.77 -6.07
C THR A 195 -3.64 16.56 -6.99
N VAL A 196 -4.38 15.46 -6.78
CA VAL A 196 -5.55 15.07 -7.59
C VAL A 196 -6.83 14.97 -6.77
N VAL A 197 -6.74 14.80 -5.45
CA VAL A 197 -7.85 14.85 -4.49
C VAL A 197 -7.63 16.02 -3.54
N SER A 198 -8.47 17.05 -3.67
CA SER A 198 -8.39 18.23 -2.79
C SER A 198 -8.78 17.89 -1.35
N GLY A 199 -8.00 18.39 -0.39
CA GLY A 199 -8.32 18.30 1.05
C GLY A 199 -7.91 17.00 1.75
N LEU A 200 -7.20 16.09 1.10
CA LEU A 200 -6.73 14.85 1.74
C LEU A 200 -5.88 15.11 3.01
N LEU A 201 -4.95 16.07 2.94
CA LEU A 201 -4.05 16.45 4.03
C LEU A 201 -4.74 17.20 5.17
N SER A 202 -5.96 17.72 4.98
CA SER A 202 -6.74 18.27 6.09
C SER A 202 -7.48 17.17 6.86
N ILE A 203 -7.64 15.98 6.27
CA ILE A 203 -8.28 14.83 6.90
C ILE A 203 -7.26 13.98 7.66
N HIS A 204 -6.07 13.78 7.08
CA HIS A 204 -5.02 12.94 7.65
C HIS A 204 -3.62 13.49 7.31
N ALA A 205 -2.77 13.59 8.33
CA ALA A 205 -1.40 14.09 8.19
C ALA A 205 -0.48 13.00 7.61
N TYR A 206 -0.37 12.96 6.28
CA TYR A 206 0.56 12.08 5.57
C TYR A 206 1.99 12.65 5.55
N GLY A 207 2.98 11.77 5.56
CA GLY A 207 4.38 12.13 5.38
C GLY A 207 5.31 10.92 5.51
N GLY A 208 6.43 10.94 4.79
CA GLY A 208 7.40 9.85 4.80
C GLY A 208 7.98 9.57 6.20
N SER A 209 8.17 10.61 7.01
CA SER A 209 8.72 10.53 8.36
C SER A 209 7.68 10.57 9.48
N ASN A 210 6.38 10.58 9.13
CA ASN A 210 5.33 10.54 10.14
C ASN A 210 5.15 9.10 10.66
N PRO A 211 4.78 8.90 11.94
CA PRO A 211 4.39 7.58 12.44
C PRO A 211 3.28 6.97 11.57
N LYS A 212 3.40 5.69 11.23
CA LYS A 212 2.48 5.02 10.30
C LYS A 212 1.78 3.84 10.93
N GLU A 213 0.52 3.67 10.56
CA GLU A 213 -0.35 2.59 11.03
C GLU A 213 0.03 1.24 10.44
N CYS A 214 -0.14 0.18 11.24
CA CYS A 214 0.20 -1.20 10.90
C CYS A 214 -0.52 -1.75 9.65
N LEU A 215 -1.68 -1.19 9.28
CA LEU A 215 -2.40 -1.55 8.05
C LEU A 215 -1.52 -1.49 6.80
N SER A 216 -0.51 -0.60 6.76
CA SER A 216 0.42 -0.55 5.61
C SER A 216 1.39 -1.72 5.56
N ALA A 217 1.78 -2.27 6.72
CA ALA A 217 2.56 -3.51 6.78
C ALA A 217 1.69 -4.72 6.41
N MET A 218 0.47 -4.77 6.92
CA MET A 218 -0.49 -5.85 6.63
C MET A 218 -0.84 -5.93 5.14
N SER A 219 -0.76 -4.81 4.41
CA SER A 219 -0.94 -4.78 2.96
C SER A 219 0.09 -5.61 2.19
N PHE A 220 1.25 -5.98 2.77
CA PHE A 220 2.21 -6.90 2.15
C PHE A 220 1.70 -8.35 2.08
N GLU A 221 0.66 -8.69 2.84
CA GLU A 221 -0.09 -9.97 2.78
C GLU A 221 -1.42 -9.83 2.03
N PHE A 222 -1.68 -8.66 1.45
CA PHE A 222 -2.96 -8.32 0.81
C PHE A 222 -4.18 -8.48 1.72
N GLN A 223 -3.97 -8.45 3.04
CA GLN A 223 -5.00 -8.59 4.06
C GLN A 223 -5.03 -7.33 4.95
N SER A 224 -5.65 -6.27 4.46
CA SER A 224 -5.64 -4.97 5.13
C SER A 224 -6.91 -4.17 4.87
N GLU A 225 -7.37 -3.42 5.88
CA GLU A 225 -8.42 -2.42 5.72
C GLU A 225 -7.98 -1.27 4.80
N GLU A 226 -6.68 -1.16 4.46
CA GLU A 226 -6.19 -0.21 3.47
C GLU A 226 -6.90 -0.34 2.11
N PHE A 227 -7.28 -1.57 1.72
CA PHE A 227 -7.93 -1.80 0.43
C PHE A 227 -9.39 -1.32 0.44
N THR A 228 -10.15 -1.65 1.48
CA THR A 228 -11.56 -1.24 1.62
C THR A 228 -11.70 0.25 1.94
N ALA A 229 -10.69 0.86 2.57
CA ALA A 229 -10.65 2.31 2.78
C ALA A 229 -10.32 3.10 1.49
N ARG A 230 -9.64 2.48 0.52
CA ARG A 230 -9.23 3.12 -0.73
C ARG A 230 -10.19 2.88 -1.88
N TYR A 231 -10.81 1.71 -1.94
CA TYR A 231 -11.58 1.26 -3.09
C TYR A 231 -13.01 0.90 -2.70
N ALA A 232 -13.93 1.02 -3.65
CA ALA A 232 -15.28 0.49 -3.52
C ALA A 232 -15.29 -1.02 -3.79
N VAL A 233 -14.72 -1.79 -2.86
CA VAL A 233 -14.62 -3.26 -2.89
C VAL A 233 -15.28 -3.82 -1.62
N PRO A 234 -16.54 -4.29 -1.69
CA PRO A 234 -17.32 -4.73 -0.53
C PRO A 234 -16.84 -6.04 0.08
#